data_AF-A0A976LLU0-F1
#
_entry.id   AF-A0A976LLU0-F1
#
_cell.length_a   1.000
_cell.length_b   1.000
_cell.length_c   1.000
_cell.angle_alpha   90.00
_cell.angle_beta   90.00
_cell.angle_gamma   90.00
#
_symmetry.space_group_name_H-M   'P 1'
#
loop_
_entity.id
_entity.type
_entity.pdbx_description
1 polymer ?
#
loop_
_entity_poly.entity_id
_entity_poly.type
_entity_poly.pdbx_seq_one_letter_code
_entity_poly.pdbx_strand_id
1 'polypeptide(L)'
;MPALKYNPFKPGSIVHPGMFAGRYDELMVLQKALFQTKNGNPAHFLVHGERGIGKSSLLMLIDHVARGSINSLIPSENFDFLTVSIELEPSDEYADVISKLARELQRELDKNEVLKKKLKGLWEFITNWEVLGVRYKRGTTPIEAMLEELSDKFSAIASELAKDKSGIYIFIDEADKPVSGAGLGEFVKVFTERLAKRGINNVALGIFGISNVIEKMKQSHESSVRILTPVFLRPLNESDRKLVIERGLKEANDKNDVATTIMDKAVDSISKYSEGYPYFIQQYAFSSFDHDTDDNIDENDVKEALIKENGALQLLGQRYFENMYTDEIRSDDYRTVLQVLAKHMPKEVSRKQIIAETKLKTHTVNNALIALKKRGSITPVSGHDGLFRLPSMSFATWIQAFKLAK
;
A
#
# COMPACT_ATOMS: atom_id res chain seq x y z
N MET A 1 -11.56 -38.47 6.52
CA MET A 1 -11.50 -37.00 6.49
C MET A 1 -10.33 -36.64 5.59
N PRO A 2 -10.45 -35.67 4.66
CA PRO A 2 -9.29 -35.20 3.93
C PRO A 2 -8.22 -34.75 4.92
N ALA A 3 -6.96 -35.08 4.67
CA ALA A 3 -5.86 -34.62 5.50
C ALA A 3 -5.83 -33.09 5.48
N LEU A 4 -5.65 -32.45 6.64
CA LEU A 4 -5.52 -31.00 6.71
C LEU A 4 -4.18 -30.60 6.09
N LYS A 5 -4.22 -29.79 5.02
CA LYS A 5 -3.05 -29.31 4.27
C LYS A 5 -2.78 -27.84 4.61
N TYR A 6 -1.53 -27.51 4.93
CA TYR A 6 -1.13 -26.12 5.13
C TYR A 6 -1.11 -25.37 3.80
N ASN A 7 -1.98 -24.36 3.67
CA ASN A 7 -1.99 -23.45 2.54
C ASN A 7 -1.10 -22.22 2.83
N PRO A 8 -0.04 -22.00 2.02
CA PRO A 8 0.94 -20.93 2.25
C PRO A 8 0.45 -19.57 1.75
N PHE A 9 -0.56 -19.56 0.86
CA PHE A 9 -1.09 -18.34 0.26
C PHE A 9 -2.05 -17.66 1.23
N LYS A 10 -1.90 -16.34 1.40
CA LYS A 10 -2.61 -15.59 2.45
C LYS A 10 -3.27 -14.35 1.87
N PRO A 11 -4.43 -14.51 1.20
CA PRO A 11 -5.15 -13.36 0.64
C PRO A 11 -5.60 -12.42 1.77
N GLY A 12 -5.15 -11.17 1.71
CA GLY A 12 -5.56 -10.11 2.64
C GLY A 12 -4.64 -9.87 3.81
N SER A 13 -3.57 -10.66 3.95
CA SER A 13 -2.50 -10.35 4.90
C SER A 13 -1.34 -9.65 4.21
N ILE A 14 -0.59 -8.86 4.98
CA ILE A 14 0.72 -8.37 4.58
C ILE A 14 1.65 -9.59 4.40
N VAL A 15 2.38 -9.62 3.28
CA VAL A 15 3.28 -10.73 2.95
C VAL A 15 4.58 -10.55 3.72
N HIS A 16 4.91 -11.52 4.59
CA HIS A 16 6.16 -11.53 5.36
C HIS A 16 7.39 -11.43 4.44
N PRO A 17 8.49 -10.77 4.83
CA PRO A 17 9.62 -10.51 3.93
C PRO A 17 10.21 -11.75 3.24
N GLY A 18 10.24 -12.90 3.92
CA GLY A 18 10.71 -14.16 3.33
C GLY A 18 9.88 -14.64 2.12
N MET A 19 8.61 -14.24 2.04
CA MET A 19 7.68 -14.58 0.96
C MET A 19 7.51 -13.47 -0.07
N PHE A 20 8.15 -12.31 0.15
CA PHE A 20 8.04 -11.16 -0.73
C PHE A 20 8.82 -11.37 -2.03
N ALA A 21 8.13 -11.38 -3.17
CA ALA A 21 8.73 -11.60 -4.48
C ALA A 21 8.59 -10.38 -5.40
N GLY A 22 9.59 -10.21 -6.26
CA GLY A 22 9.66 -9.12 -7.24
C GLY A 22 10.09 -7.78 -6.65
N ARG A 23 9.75 -6.70 -7.37
CA ARG A 23 10.02 -5.30 -6.97
C ARG A 23 11.49 -4.93 -6.79
N TYR A 24 12.38 -5.60 -7.51
CA TYR A 24 13.83 -5.40 -7.35
C TYR A 24 14.22 -3.93 -7.60
N ASP A 25 13.71 -3.33 -8.67
CA ASP A 25 14.04 -1.95 -9.03
C ASP A 25 13.53 -0.96 -7.99
N GLU A 26 12.29 -1.13 -7.51
CA GLU A 26 11.74 -0.28 -6.46
C GLU A 26 12.52 -0.45 -5.15
N LEU A 27 12.81 -1.67 -4.72
CA LEU A 27 13.63 -1.94 -3.53
C LEU A 27 15.02 -1.33 -3.63
N MET A 28 15.65 -1.40 -4.80
CA MET A 28 16.96 -0.80 -5.03
C MET A 28 16.91 0.73 -4.90
N VAL A 29 15.85 1.38 -5.39
CA VAL A 29 15.66 2.83 -5.18
C VAL A 29 15.49 3.16 -3.69
N LEU A 30 14.67 2.39 -2.96
CA LEU A 30 14.44 2.62 -1.53
C LEU A 30 15.72 2.41 -0.71
N GLN A 31 16.49 1.35 -0.98
CA GLN A 31 17.74 1.08 -0.27
C GLN A 31 18.85 2.07 -0.63
N LYS A 32 18.87 2.61 -1.86
CA LYS A 32 19.74 3.75 -2.18
C LYS A 32 19.38 4.97 -1.32
N ALA A 33 18.11 5.21 -1.03
CA ALA A 33 17.70 6.29 -0.12
C ALA A 33 18.15 6.04 1.33
N LEU A 34 18.07 4.79 1.82
CA LEU A 34 18.67 4.39 3.10
C LEU A 34 20.18 4.68 3.11
N PHE A 35 20.89 4.27 2.06
CA PHE A 35 22.33 4.48 1.93
C PHE A 35 22.72 5.95 1.92
N GLN A 36 22.02 6.80 1.17
CA GLN A 36 22.28 8.24 1.17
C GLN A 36 22.06 8.85 2.56
N THR A 37 20.95 8.50 3.21
CA THR A 37 20.62 9.00 4.56
C THR A 37 21.67 8.58 5.60
N LYS A 38 22.13 7.32 5.55
CA LYS A 38 23.21 6.79 6.40
C LYS A 38 24.50 7.62 6.28
N ASN A 39 24.78 8.15 5.09
CA ASN A 39 25.99 8.92 4.77
C ASN A 39 25.79 10.44 4.87
N GLY A 40 24.76 10.92 5.58
CA GLY A 40 24.56 12.35 5.82
C GLY A 40 23.92 13.10 4.66
N ASN A 41 23.19 12.41 3.79
CA ASN A 41 22.39 13.02 2.73
C ASN A 41 20.94 12.52 2.84
N PRO A 42 20.05 13.21 3.60
CA PRO A 42 18.67 12.78 3.80
C PRO A 42 17.94 12.56 2.47
N ALA A 43 17.57 11.32 2.20
CA ALA A 43 16.84 10.97 0.99
C ALA A 43 15.42 10.58 1.35
N HIS A 44 14.48 11.50 1.13
CA HIS A 44 13.07 11.24 1.36
C HIS A 44 12.42 10.59 0.13
N PHE A 45 11.47 9.69 0.33
CA PHE A 45 10.75 9.03 -0.77
C PHE A 45 9.24 8.95 -0.54
N LEU A 46 8.51 8.81 -1.64
CA LEU A 46 7.07 8.57 -1.68
C LEU A 46 6.76 7.35 -2.53
N VAL A 47 6.34 6.26 -1.89
CA VAL A 47 5.82 5.08 -2.57
C VAL A 47 4.32 5.27 -2.80
N HIS A 48 3.88 5.22 -4.05
CA HIS A 48 2.46 5.29 -4.37
C HIS A 48 2.03 4.28 -5.43
N GLY A 49 0.75 3.92 -5.42
CA GLY A 49 0.18 2.96 -6.37
C GLY A 49 -1.23 2.53 -5.96
N GLU A 50 -1.86 1.70 -6.79
CA GLU A 50 -3.25 1.26 -6.59
C GLU A 50 -3.46 0.49 -5.26
N ARG A 51 -4.71 0.38 -4.79
CA ARG A 51 -5.04 -0.46 -3.63
C ARG A 51 -4.69 -1.92 -3.94
N GLY A 52 -4.20 -2.66 -2.94
CA GLY A 52 -3.81 -4.07 -3.10
C GLY A 52 -2.52 -4.33 -3.89
N ILE A 53 -1.78 -3.28 -4.31
CA ILE A 53 -0.56 -3.41 -5.13
C ILE A 53 0.69 -3.87 -4.35
N GLY A 54 0.59 -4.00 -3.02
CA GLY A 54 1.67 -4.47 -2.14
C GLY A 54 2.48 -3.39 -1.41
N LYS A 55 1.94 -2.17 -1.22
CA LYS A 55 2.63 -1.06 -0.53
C LYS A 55 3.02 -1.40 0.92
N SER A 56 2.09 -1.83 1.76
CA SER A 56 2.39 -2.15 3.17
C SER A 56 3.32 -3.36 3.32
N SER A 57 3.25 -4.34 2.40
CA SER A 57 4.24 -5.43 2.35
C SER A 57 5.64 -4.92 1.99
N LEU A 58 5.74 -3.96 1.06
CA LEU A 58 7.00 -3.32 0.71
C LEU A 58 7.54 -2.46 1.86
N LEU A 59 6.67 -1.72 2.56
CA LEU A 59 7.00 -0.97 3.77
C LEU A 59 7.60 -1.89 4.85
N MET A 60 6.93 -3.00 5.15
CA MET A 60 7.43 -3.95 6.14
C MET A 60 8.81 -4.51 5.74
N LEU A 61 9.02 -4.87 4.48
CA LEU A 61 10.32 -5.33 3.99
C LEU A 61 11.40 -4.25 4.13
N ILE A 62 11.14 -3.00 3.71
CA ILE A 62 12.14 -1.93 3.81
C ILE A 62 12.41 -1.52 5.26
N ASP A 63 11.42 -1.61 6.16
CA ASP A 63 11.61 -1.42 7.60
C ASP A 63 12.58 -2.46 8.17
N HIS A 64 12.38 -3.74 7.84
CA HIS A 64 13.27 -4.82 8.23
C HIS A 64 14.70 -4.63 7.71
N VAL A 65 14.86 -4.17 6.46
CA VAL A 65 16.16 -3.84 5.87
C VAL A 65 16.79 -2.63 6.57
N ALA A 66 16.03 -1.58 6.83
CA ALA A 66 16.52 -0.38 7.51
C ALA A 66 16.98 -0.66 8.95
N ARG A 67 16.28 -1.54 9.67
CA ARG A 67 16.67 -2.03 11.01
C ARG A 67 17.87 -3.01 10.99
N GLY A 68 18.30 -3.48 9.83
CA GLY A 68 19.37 -4.48 9.70
C GLY A 68 18.97 -5.92 10.03
N SER A 69 17.68 -6.20 10.19
CA SER A 69 17.18 -7.56 10.43
C SER A 69 17.10 -8.42 9.16
N ILE A 70 17.16 -7.78 7.99
CA ILE A 70 17.26 -8.41 6.67
C ILE A 70 18.41 -7.74 5.93
N ASN A 71 19.21 -8.56 5.25
CA ASN A 71 20.35 -8.07 4.48
C ASN A 71 19.89 -7.15 3.33
N SER A 72 20.67 -6.11 3.10
CA SER A 72 20.52 -5.23 1.94
C SER A 72 20.73 -5.99 0.63
N LEU A 73 20.08 -5.52 -0.45
CA LEU A 73 20.40 -5.90 -1.83
C LEU A 73 21.69 -5.24 -2.31
N ILE A 74 22.14 -4.18 -1.64
CA ILE A 74 23.41 -3.50 -1.94
C ILE A 74 24.54 -4.30 -1.29
N PRO A 75 25.50 -4.86 -2.07
CA PRO A 75 26.58 -5.68 -1.54
C PRO A 75 27.38 -4.95 -0.46
N SER A 76 27.67 -5.66 0.64
CA SER A 76 28.47 -5.17 1.77
C SER A 76 27.89 -3.97 2.52
N GLU A 77 26.66 -3.56 2.22
CA GLU A 77 25.97 -2.51 2.96
C GLU A 77 24.99 -3.11 3.97
N ASN A 78 25.20 -2.79 5.23
CA ASN A 78 24.24 -3.04 6.29
C ASN A 78 23.71 -1.72 6.82
N PHE A 79 22.45 -1.73 7.23
CA PHE A 79 21.79 -0.59 7.85
C PHE A 79 21.47 -0.91 9.31
N ASP A 80 21.47 0.12 10.14
CA ASP A 80 21.01 0.06 11.53
C ASP A 80 20.34 1.40 11.88
N PHE A 81 19.20 1.67 11.26
CA PHE A 81 18.38 2.83 11.57
C PHE A 81 17.51 2.56 12.80
N LEU A 82 17.29 3.60 13.61
CA LEU A 82 16.09 3.65 14.44
C LEU A 82 14.92 3.94 13.51
N THR A 83 14.00 3.00 13.33
CA THR A 83 12.83 3.24 12.47
C THR A 83 11.62 3.60 13.32
N VAL A 84 10.83 4.57 12.84
CA VAL A 84 9.58 5.01 13.47
C VAL A 84 8.48 4.89 12.43
N SER A 85 7.54 3.96 12.61
CA SER A 85 6.52 3.67 11.60
C SER A 85 5.12 3.92 12.13
N ILE A 86 4.38 4.83 11.48
CA ILE A 86 2.99 5.15 11.83
C ILE A 86 2.05 4.87 10.67
N GLU A 87 0.79 4.57 10.99
CA GLU A 87 -0.31 4.44 10.03
C GLU A 87 -1.31 5.59 10.24
N LEU A 88 -1.73 6.22 9.14
CA LEU A 88 -2.69 7.32 9.18
C LEU A 88 -4.13 6.84 8.94
N GLU A 89 -5.06 7.46 9.63
CA GLU A 89 -6.49 7.17 9.62
C GLU A 89 -7.29 8.34 9.01
N PRO A 90 -8.51 8.10 8.49
CA PRO A 90 -9.33 9.16 7.90
C PRO A 90 -9.63 10.35 8.83
N SER A 91 -9.66 10.10 10.14
CA SER A 91 -9.94 11.11 11.18
C SER A 91 -8.71 11.85 11.66
N ASP A 92 -7.50 11.45 11.26
CA ASP A 92 -6.29 12.11 11.75
C ASP A 92 -6.22 13.55 11.25
N GLU A 93 -5.99 14.46 12.19
CA GLU A 93 -5.66 15.86 11.92
C GLU A 93 -4.15 16.10 12.07
N TYR A 94 -3.70 17.33 11.83
CA TYR A 94 -2.27 17.68 11.89
C TYR A 94 -1.63 17.33 13.25
N ALA A 95 -2.33 17.59 14.35
CA ALA A 95 -1.86 17.29 15.70
C ALA A 95 -1.75 15.77 15.96
N ASP A 96 -2.61 14.95 15.33
CA ASP A 96 -2.57 13.50 15.45
C ASP A 96 -1.34 12.92 14.76
N VAL A 97 -0.93 13.46 13.60
CA VAL A 97 0.31 13.06 12.92
C VAL A 97 1.52 13.27 13.85
N ILE A 98 1.64 14.46 14.44
CA ILE A 98 2.72 14.79 15.39
C ILE A 98 2.68 13.85 16.59
N SER A 99 1.50 13.64 17.18
CA SER A 99 1.33 12.83 18.38
C SER A 99 1.58 11.34 18.13
N LYS A 100 1.16 10.81 16.97
CA LYS A 100 1.47 9.44 16.53
C LYS A 100 2.98 9.25 16.38
N LEU A 101 3.67 10.16 15.71
CA LEU A 101 5.13 10.10 15.56
C LEU A 101 5.86 10.13 16.90
N ALA A 102 5.47 11.02 17.80
CA ALA A 102 6.09 11.13 19.11
C ALA A 102 5.89 9.88 19.96
N ARG A 103 4.66 9.33 19.98
CA ARG A 103 4.35 8.09 20.71
C ARG A 103 5.11 6.90 20.14
N GLU A 104 5.20 6.79 18.83
CA GLU A 104 5.92 5.68 18.22
C GLU A 104 7.43 5.81 18.41
N LEU A 105 7.98 7.02 18.32
CA LEU A 105 9.38 7.28 18.69
C LEU A 105 9.66 6.89 20.14
N GLN A 106 8.78 7.25 21.08
CA GLN A 106 8.91 6.86 22.48
C GLN A 106 8.88 5.34 22.65
N ARG A 107 7.96 4.63 21.98
CA ARG A 107 7.89 3.17 22.00
C ARG A 107 9.16 2.51 21.50
N GLU A 108 9.76 3.04 20.43
CA GLU A 108 11.01 2.51 19.87
C GLU A 108 12.20 2.76 20.79
N LEU A 109 12.25 3.92 21.46
CA LEU A 109 13.25 4.20 22.50
C LEU A 109 13.09 3.26 23.70
N ASP A 110 11.86 2.95 24.11
CA ASP A 110 11.56 2.06 25.22
C ASP A 110 11.98 0.60 25.00
N LYS A 111 12.12 0.17 23.74
CA LYS A 111 12.66 -1.17 23.40
C LYS A 111 14.15 -1.31 23.68
N ASN A 112 14.87 -0.20 23.89
CA ASN A 112 16.31 -0.20 24.12
C ASN A 112 16.66 0.60 25.38
N GLU A 113 16.97 -0.10 26.46
CA GLU A 113 17.32 0.48 27.78
C GLU A 113 18.47 1.51 27.72
N VAL A 114 19.40 1.37 26.77
CA VAL A 114 20.49 2.34 26.59
C VAL A 114 19.97 3.64 25.98
N LEU A 115 19.15 3.55 24.93
CA LEU A 115 18.55 4.72 24.27
C LEU A 115 17.54 5.42 25.18
N LYS A 116 16.74 4.64 25.91
CA LYS A 116 15.77 5.14 26.89
C LYS A 116 16.42 5.99 27.98
N LYS A 117 17.55 5.54 28.54
CA LYS A 117 18.28 6.28 29.59
C LYS A 117 18.92 7.56 29.07
N LYS A 118 19.37 7.52 27.82
CA LYS A 118 20.00 8.62 27.10
C LYS A 118 19.01 9.76 26.78
N LEU A 119 17.75 9.42 26.51
CA LEU A 119 16.78 10.35 25.92
C LEU A 119 15.56 10.60 26.82
N LYS A 120 15.69 11.56 27.75
CA LYS A 120 14.62 11.99 28.66
C LYS A 120 13.69 13.04 28.04
N GLY A 121 12.44 13.10 28.49
CA GLY A 121 11.52 14.20 28.23
C GLY A 121 10.66 14.11 26.97
N LEU A 122 10.73 13.02 26.19
CA LEU A 122 9.74 12.77 25.13
C LEU A 122 8.38 12.33 25.72
N TRP A 123 8.40 11.59 26.82
CA TRP A 123 7.20 11.29 27.60
C TRP A 123 6.52 12.55 28.16
N GLU A 124 7.31 13.52 28.63
CA GLU A 124 6.81 14.82 29.12
C GLU A 124 6.18 15.62 27.97
N PHE A 125 6.81 15.66 26.79
CA PHE A 125 6.23 16.21 25.57
C PHE A 125 4.84 15.61 25.30
N ILE A 126 4.74 14.27 25.19
CA ILE A 126 3.47 13.58 24.91
C ILE A 126 2.41 13.95 25.95
N THR A 127 2.77 13.86 27.24
CA THR A 127 1.84 14.12 28.34
C THR A 127 1.36 15.57 28.37
N ASN A 128 2.28 16.53 28.19
CA ASN A 128 1.96 17.96 28.18
C ASN A 128 0.98 18.29 27.06
N TRP A 129 1.21 17.75 25.86
CA TRP A 129 0.36 18.01 24.71
C TRP A 129 -0.97 17.25 24.73
N GLU A 130 -1.04 16.05 25.31
CA GLU A 130 -2.31 15.36 25.54
C GLU A 130 -3.17 16.11 26.57
N VAL A 131 -2.58 16.56 27.68
CA VAL A 131 -3.28 17.34 28.72
C VAL A 131 -3.74 18.69 28.17
N LEU A 132 -2.89 19.38 27.41
CA LEU A 132 -3.25 20.63 26.74
C LEU A 132 -4.34 20.38 25.69
N GLY A 133 -4.24 19.35 24.85
CA GLY A 133 -5.24 19.01 23.84
C GLY A 133 -6.62 18.69 24.44
N VAL A 134 -6.67 18.04 25.60
CA VAL A 134 -7.92 17.81 26.36
C VAL A 134 -8.50 19.12 26.90
N ARG A 135 -7.66 20.04 27.39
CA ARG A 135 -8.09 21.37 27.88
C ARG A 135 -8.47 22.34 26.74
N TYR A 136 -7.82 22.22 25.58
CA TYR A 136 -7.89 23.13 24.43
C TYR A 136 -8.80 22.64 23.30
N LYS A 137 -9.66 21.64 23.53
CA LYS A 137 -10.88 21.44 22.71
C LYS A 137 -11.77 22.71 22.61
N ARG A 138 -11.40 23.80 23.30
CA ARG A 138 -11.82 25.19 23.07
C ARG A 138 -10.62 26.09 22.69
N GLY A 139 -10.14 26.02 21.44
CA GLY A 139 -9.42 27.11 20.76
C GLY A 139 -7.89 27.20 21.01
N THR A 140 -7.12 26.77 20.01
CA THR A 140 -5.67 26.98 19.76
C THR A 140 -4.68 26.28 20.68
N THR A 141 -4.49 24.97 20.48
CA THR A 141 -3.16 24.36 20.71
C THR A 141 -2.19 24.99 19.70
N PRO A 142 -1.03 25.56 20.09
CA PRO A 142 -0.07 26.09 19.13
C PRO A 142 0.61 24.93 18.37
N ILE A 143 -0.04 24.43 17.33
CA ILE A 143 0.41 23.30 16.50
C ILE A 143 1.85 23.50 16.01
N GLU A 144 2.24 24.74 15.70
CA GLU A 144 3.59 25.10 15.29
C GLU A 144 4.65 24.77 16.36
N ALA A 145 4.32 25.02 17.64
CA ALA A 145 5.17 24.73 18.78
C ALA A 145 5.24 23.22 19.05
N MET A 146 4.14 22.48 18.85
CA MET A 146 4.15 21.02 18.90
C MET A 146 5.15 20.43 17.90
N LEU A 147 5.10 20.91 16.65
CA LEU A 147 6.02 20.46 15.61
C LEU A 147 7.46 20.89 15.89
N GLU A 148 7.65 22.05 16.53
CA GLU A 148 8.97 22.59 16.85
C GLU A 148 9.65 21.72 17.89
N GLU A 149 8.93 21.44 18.98
CA GLU A 149 9.41 20.56 20.03
C GLU A 149 9.60 19.12 19.52
N LEU A 150 8.68 18.59 18.68
CA LEU A 150 8.90 17.29 18.03
C LEU A 150 10.20 17.28 17.21
N SER A 151 10.44 18.33 16.43
CA SER A 151 11.67 18.47 15.64
C SER A 151 12.89 18.52 16.55
N ASP A 152 12.81 19.19 17.71
CA ASP A 152 13.90 19.25 18.71
C ASP A 152 14.23 17.86 19.24
N LYS A 153 13.19 17.09 19.58
CA LYS A 153 13.36 15.70 20.05
C LYS A 153 14.04 14.85 19.00
N PHE A 154 13.55 14.85 17.75
CA PHE A 154 14.21 14.11 16.66
C PHE A 154 15.65 14.57 16.44
N SER A 155 15.93 15.88 16.52
CA SER A 155 17.28 16.42 16.35
C SER A 155 18.24 15.94 17.44
N ALA A 156 17.81 15.99 18.70
CA ALA A 156 18.61 15.53 19.84
C ALA A 156 18.89 14.01 19.74
N ILE A 157 17.85 13.22 19.45
CA ILE A 157 17.95 11.77 19.30
C ILE A 157 18.88 11.42 18.14
N ALA A 158 18.71 12.05 16.98
CA ALA A 158 19.53 11.79 15.80
C ALA A 158 21.01 12.14 16.02
N SER A 159 21.28 13.23 16.74
CA SER A 159 22.65 13.65 17.10
C SER A 159 23.32 12.67 18.05
N GLU A 160 22.57 12.14 19.01
CA GLU A 160 23.08 11.15 19.95
C GLU A 160 23.31 9.78 19.29
N LEU A 161 22.41 9.39 18.38
CA LEU A 161 22.50 8.14 17.61
C LEU A 161 23.60 8.15 16.55
N ALA A 162 24.07 9.31 16.09
CA ALA A 162 25.01 9.43 14.98
C ALA A 162 26.34 8.68 15.17
N LYS A 163 26.68 8.30 16.41
CA LYS A 163 27.89 7.51 16.74
C LYS A 163 27.67 6.00 16.63
N ASP A 164 26.44 5.55 16.87
CA ASP A 164 26.13 4.14 17.12
C ASP A 164 25.18 3.54 16.07
N LYS A 165 24.48 4.39 15.30
CA LYS A 165 23.43 3.99 14.35
C LYS A 165 23.54 4.73 13.02
N SER A 166 22.88 4.20 11.99
CA SER A 166 22.79 4.82 10.66
C SER A 166 21.96 6.12 10.65
N GLY A 167 21.13 6.36 11.67
CA GLY A 167 20.26 7.52 11.78
C GLY A 167 18.84 7.14 12.20
N ILE A 168 17.86 7.97 11.82
CA ILE A 168 16.43 7.72 12.02
C ILE A 168 15.73 7.66 10.66
N TYR A 169 14.90 6.64 10.43
CA TYR A 169 14.03 6.58 9.26
C TYR A 169 12.57 6.54 9.70
N ILE A 170 11.78 7.51 9.25
CA ILE A 170 10.38 7.63 9.63
C ILE A 170 9.52 7.13 8.47
N PHE A 171 8.67 6.15 8.72
CA PHE A 171 7.72 5.63 7.77
C PHE A 171 6.28 6.07 8.11
N ILE A 172 5.54 6.50 7.09
CA ILE A 172 4.16 6.94 7.21
C ILE A 172 3.33 6.16 6.19
N ASP A 173 2.52 5.19 6.64
CA ASP A 173 1.61 4.42 5.79
C ASP A 173 0.21 5.03 5.71
N GLU A 174 -0.54 4.64 4.67
CA GLU A 174 -1.89 5.11 4.38
C GLU A 174 -1.99 6.66 4.36
N ALA A 175 -0.95 7.31 3.85
CA ALA A 175 -0.83 8.77 3.74
C ALA A 175 -1.94 9.43 2.89
N ASP A 176 -2.69 8.64 2.11
CA ASP A 176 -3.88 9.09 1.40
C ASP A 176 -5.16 9.10 2.24
N LYS A 177 -5.20 8.53 3.45
CA LYS A 177 -6.43 8.44 4.24
C LYS A 177 -6.91 9.79 4.78
N PRO A 178 -6.05 10.60 5.44
CA PRO A 178 -6.51 11.86 6.00
C PRO A 178 -7.05 12.81 4.92
N VAL A 179 -7.94 13.71 5.32
CA VAL A 179 -8.36 14.82 4.45
C VAL A 179 -7.18 15.77 4.22
N SER A 180 -7.21 16.57 3.15
CA SER A 180 -6.13 17.52 2.85
C SER A 180 -5.86 18.53 3.97
N GLY A 181 -6.89 18.84 4.78
CA GLY A 181 -6.77 19.68 5.99
C GLY A 181 -5.91 19.09 7.10
N ALA A 182 -5.55 17.81 7.05
CA ALA A 182 -4.59 17.20 7.99
C ALA A 182 -3.15 17.69 7.75
N GLY A 183 -2.89 18.40 6.64
CA GLY A 183 -1.65 19.14 6.41
C GLY A 183 -0.38 18.29 6.25
N LEU A 184 -0.49 17.03 5.78
CA LEU A 184 0.66 16.13 5.65
C LEU A 184 1.81 16.71 4.80
N GLY A 185 1.49 17.39 3.69
CA GLY A 185 2.52 18.04 2.86
C GLY A 185 3.21 19.20 3.58
N GLU A 186 2.47 19.97 4.36
CA GLU A 186 3.02 21.02 5.21
C GLU A 186 3.92 20.42 6.30
N PHE A 187 3.46 19.39 7.02
CA PHE A 187 4.26 18.65 7.99
C PHE A 187 5.59 18.21 7.38
N VAL A 188 5.54 17.50 6.24
CA VAL A 188 6.71 16.99 5.53
C VAL A 188 7.67 18.12 5.17
N LYS A 189 7.16 19.24 4.66
CA LYS A 189 7.99 20.40 4.28
C LYS A 189 8.64 21.06 5.49
N VAL A 190 7.86 21.41 6.51
CA VAL A 190 8.32 22.18 7.67
C VAL A 190 9.26 21.34 8.53
N PHE A 191 8.92 20.07 8.76
CA PHE A 191 9.73 19.14 9.55
C PHE A 191 11.12 18.94 8.93
N THR A 192 11.18 18.63 7.63
CA THR A 192 12.46 18.40 6.93
C THR A 192 13.32 19.66 6.85
N GLU A 193 12.73 20.84 6.62
CA GLU A 193 13.46 22.10 6.66
C GLU A 193 14.01 22.44 8.05
N ARG A 194 13.25 22.16 9.11
CA ARG A 194 13.71 22.37 10.49
C ARG A 194 14.92 21.49 10.80
N LEU A 195 14.87 20.20 10.44
CA LEU A 195 16.01 19.29 10.60
C LEU A 195 17.24 19.78 9.81
N ALA A 196 17.06 20.15 8.54
CA ALA A 196 18.14 20.65 7.70
C ALA A 196 18.78 21.93 8.27
N LYS A 197 17.97 22.91 8.73
CA LYS A 197 18.46 24.14 9.37
C LYS A 197 19.27 23.88 10.64
N ARG A 198 19.05 22.73 11.29
CA ARG A 198 19.76 22.30 12.50
C ARG A 198 20.98 21.42 12.18
N GLY A 199 21.28 21.21 10.90
CA GLY A 199 22.38 20.34 10.46
C GLY A 199 22.12 18.85 10.69
N ILE A 200 20.86 18.44 10.89
CA ILE A 200 20.48 17.04 11.09
C ILE A 200 20.30 16.38 9.73
N ASN A 201 21.32 15.62 9.32
CA ASN A 201 21.41 15.05 7.98
C ASN A 201 21.28 13.51 7.94
N ASN A 202 20.89 12.89 9.06
CA ASN A 202 20.71 11.45 9.21
C ASN A 202 19.26 11.08 9.61
N VAL A 203 18.29 11.94 9.26
CA VAL A 203 16.85 11.71 9.49
C VAL A 203 16.11 11.84 8.17
N ALA A 204 15.40 10.80 7.75
CA ALA A 204 14.66 10.80 6.49
C ALA A 204 13.23 10.26 6.64
N LEU A 205 12.43 10.47 5.58
CA LEU A 205 11.00 10.13 5.52
C LEU A 205 10.74 9.16 4.38
N GLY A 206 9.98 8.10 4.64
CA GLY A 206 9.40 7.21 3.62
C GLY A 206 7.88 7.21 3.73
N ILE A 207 7.20 7.74 2.72
CA ILE A 207 5.75 7.93 2.74
C ILE A 207 5.10 6.90 1.82
N PHE A 208 4.01 6.27 2.24
CA PHE A 208 3.28 5.24 1.51
C PHE A 208 1.79 5.62 1.42
N GLY A 209 1.22 5.58 0.22
CA GLY A 209 -0.20 5.88 0.03
C GLY A 209 -0.71 5.53 -1.36
N ILE A 210 -2.01 5.60 -1.60
CA ILE A 210 -2.55 5.44 -2.95
C ILE A 210 -2.24 6.66 -3.82
N SER A 211 -2.37 6.55 -5.15
CA SER A 211 -1.88 7.57 -6.10
C SER A 211 -2.40 9.00 -5.90
N ASN A 212 -3.56 9.21 -5.28
CA ASN A 212 -4.08 10.56 -4.98
C ASN A 212 -3.33 11.27 -3.83
N VAL A 213 -2.43 10.58 -3.10
CA VAL A 213 -1.61 11.15 -2.04
C VAL A 213 -0.79 12.35 -2.53
N ILE A 214 -0.28 12.28 -3.76
CA ILE A 214 0.50 13.38 -4.37
C ILE A 214 -0.33 14.65 -4.45
N GLU A 215 -1.59 14.54 -4.88
CA GLU A 215 -2.50 15.68 -5.00
C GLU A 215 -2.86 16.24 -3.62
N LYS A 216 -3.20 15.36 -2.66
CA LYS A 216 -3.49 15.76 -1.28
C LYS A 216 -2.32 16.51 -0.62
N MET A 217 -1.10 16.01 -0.78
CA MET A 217 0.10 16.66 -0.26
C MET A 217 0.34 18.03 -0.91
N LYS A 218 0.18 18.14 -2.23
CA LYS A 218 0.28 19.43 -2.94
C LYS A 218 -0.78 20.44 -2.49
N GLN A 219 -2.01 19.99 -2.22
CA GLN A 219 -3.08 20.84 -1.71
C GLN A 219 -2.74 21.42 -0.33
N SER A 220 -2.11 20.64 0.55
CA SER A 220 -1.64 21.14 1.84
C SER A 220 -0.38 22.02 1.73
N HIS A 221 0.55 21.70 0.82
CA HIS A 221 1.72 22.52 0.54
C HIS A 221 2.30 22.19 -0.83
N GLU A 222 2.31 23.14 -1.76
CA GLU A 222 2.62 22.91 -3.19
C GLU A 222 4.00 22.27 -3.42
N SER A 223 5.01 22.71 -2.67
CA SER A 223 6.39 22.25 -2.83
C SER A 223 6.74 21.01 -1.99
N SER A 224 5.78 20.44 -1.24
CA SER A 224 6.04 19.29 -0.36
C SER A 224 6.54 18.07 -1.13
N VAL A 225 5.95 17.78 -2.29
CA VAL A 225 6.33 16.62 -3.11
C VAL A 225 7.70 16.77 -3.79
N ARG A 226 8.23 18.00 -3.91
CA ARG A 226 9.52 18.24 -4.58
C ARG A 226 10.71 17.69 -3.78
N ILE A 227 10.52 17.47 -2.48
CA ILE A 227 11.54 16.91 -1.60
C ILE A 227 11.57 15.38 -1.63
N LEU A 228 10.54 14.75 -2.20
CA LEU A 228 10.34 13.30 -2.18
C LEU A 228 10.74 12.71 -3.52
N THR A 229 11.50 11.61 -3.50
CA THR A 229 11.70 10.77 -4.68
C THR A 229 10.46 9.90 -4.89
N PRO A 230 9.69 10.05 -5.98
CA PRO A 230 8.50 9.25 -6.21
C PRO A 230 8.87 7.84 -6.70
N VAL A 231 8.24 6.83 -6.09
CA VAL A 231 8.36 5.41 -6.47
C VAL A 231 6.95 4.89 -6.75
N PHE A 232 6.64 4.68 -8.03
CA PHE A 232 5.32 4.23 -8.46
C PHE A 232 5.26 2.71 -8.57
N LEU A 233 4.44 2.06 -7.74
CA LEU A 233 4.21 0.62 -7.79
C LEU A 233 3.19 0.26 -8.87
N ARG A 234 3.67 -0.46 -9.88
CA ARG A 234 2.87 -1.03 -10.98
C ARG A 234 2.42 -2.47 -10.67
N PRO A 235 1.48 -3.08 -11.41
CA PRO A 235 1.28 -4.52 -11.32
C PRO A 235 2.59 -5.28 -11.57
N LEU A 236 2.76 -6.42 -10.90
CA LEU A 236 3.93 -7.28 -11.03
C LEU A 236 4.05 -7.79 -12.48
N ASN A 237 5.29 -7.86 -12.97
CA ASN A 237 5.59 -8.47 -14.26
C ASN A 237 5.34 -10.00 -14.22
N GLU A 238 5.41 -10.67 -15.36
CA GLU A 238 5.17 -12.12 -15.43
C GLU A 238 6.12 -12.96 -14.58
N SER A 239 7.43 -12.70 -14.65
CA SER A 239 8.41 -13.45 -13.86
C SER A 239 8.17 -13.31 -12.36
N ASP A 240 7.85 -12.10 -11.90
CA ASP A 240 7.57 -11.85 -10.48
C ASP A 240 6.27 -12.53 -10.03
N ARG A 241 5.26 -12.58 -10.90
CA ARG A 241 4.02 -13.33 -10.62
C ARG A 241 4.29 -14.81 -10.41
N LYS A 242 5.09 -15.43 -11.30
CA LYS A 242 5.46 -16.85 -11.20
C LYS A 242 6.28 -17.11 -9.94
N LEU A 243 7.24 -16.23 -9.63
CA LEU A 243 8.05 -16.32 -8.42
C LEU A 243 7.22 -16.28 -7.12
N VAL A 244 6.13 -15.49 -7.06
CA VAL A 244 5.21 -15.50 -5.91
C VAL A 244 4.60 -16.90 -5.71
N ILE A 245 4.17 -17.54 -6.79
CA ILE A 245 3.54 -18.86 -6.77
C ILE A 245 4.56 -19.92 -6.34
N GLU A 246 5.75 -19.90 -6.93
CA GLU A 246 6.86 -20.81 -6.62
C GLU A 246 7.28 -20.73 -5.15
N ARG A 247 7.41 -19.50 -4.60
CA ARG A 247 7.74 -19.33 -3.18
C ARG A 247 6.65 -19.85 -2.27
N GLY A 248 5.38 -19.62 -2.63
CA GLY A 248 4.23 -20.21 -1.94
C GLY A 248 4.36 -21.72 -1.86
N LEU A 249 4.49 -22.38 -3.00
CA LEU A 249 4.63 -23.84 -3.07
C LEU A 249 5.84 -24.37 -2.31
N LYS A 250 6.97 -23.65 -2.34
CA LYS A 250 8.13 -24.00 -1.52
C LYS A 250 7.78 -23.98 -0.04
N GLU A 251 7.14 -22.91 0.46
CA GLU A 251 6.71 -22.84 1.87
C GLU A 251 5.70 -23.94 2.24
N ALA A 252 4.78 -24.30 1.32
CA ALA A 252 3.90 -25.44 1.52
C ALA A 252 4.69 -26.74 1.70
N ASN A 253 5.64 -27.00 0.80
CA ASN A 253 6.41 -28.25 0.78
C ASN A 253 7.41 -28.33 1.94
N ASP A 254 7.82 -27.21 2.51
CA ASP A 254 8.64 -27.16 3.73
C ASP A 254 7.82 -27.53 4.99
N LYS A 255 6.48 -27.49 4.94
CA LYS A 255 5.58 -27.65 6.11
C LYS A 255 4.59 -28.81 6.02
N ASN A 256 4.24 -29.25 4.83
CA ASN A 256 3.32 -30.37 4.60
C ASN A 256 4.08 -31.70 4.53
N ASP A 257 3.43 -32.78 4.99
CA ASP A 257 3.99 -34.14 4.90
C ASP A 257 4.07 -34.64 3.44
N VAL A 258 3.14 -34.19 2.59
CA VAL A 258 3.08 -34.52 1.17
C VAL A 258 3.39 -33.28 0.36
N ALA A 259 4.37 -33.41 -0.55
CA ALA A 259 4.76 -32.33 -1.45
C ALA A 259 3.69 -32.11 -2.52
N THR A 260 3.34 -30.85 -2.73
CA THR A 260 2.43 -30.41 -3.79
C THR A 260 3.23 -29.91 -4.99
N THR A 261 2.85 -30.34 -6.18
CA THR A 261 3.38 -29.82 -7.44
C THR A 261 2.36 -28.92 -8.13
N ILE A 262 2.82 -28.13 -9.09
CA ILE A 262 1.96 -27.32 -9.96
C ILE A 262 2.43 -27.48 -11.40
N MET A 263 1.49 -27.59 -12.33
CA MET A 263 1.82 -27.60 -13.76
C MET A 263 2.06 -26.18 -14.29
N ASP A 264 2.96 -26.01 -15.26
CA ASP A 264 3.27 -24.71 -15.86
C ASP A 264 2.02 -23.98 -16.38
N LYS A 265 1.06 -24.72 -16.97
CA LYS A 265 -0.21 -24.15 -17.45
C LYS A 265 -1.07 -23.58 -16.32
N ALA A 266 -1.03 -24.18 -15.13
CA ALA A 266 -1.73 -23.69 -13.95
C ALA A 266 -1.07 -22.41 -13.43
N VAL A 267 0.27 -22.38 -13.37
CA VAL A 267 1.06 -21.17 -13.06
C VAL A 267 0.74 -20.03 -14.03
N ASP A 268 0.75 -20.32 -15.34
CA ASP A 268 0.42 -19.35 -16.39
C ASP A 268 -1.01 -18.83 -16.24
N SER A 269 -1.96 -19.70 -15.88
CA SER A 269 -3.36 -19.32 -15.65
C SER A 269 -3.50 -18.39 -14.45
N ILE A 270 -2.94 -18.73 -13.30
CA ILE A 270 -2.94 -17.87 -12.10
C ILE A 270 -2.26 -16.52 -12.41
N SER A 271 -1.10 -16.56 -13.07
CA SER A 271 -0.36 -15.37 -13.49
C SER A 271 -1.23 -14.47 -14.40
N LYS A 272 -1.89 -15.06 -15.40
CA LYS A 272 -2.75 -14.33 -16.33
C LYS A 272 -3.98 -13.73 -15.65
N TYR A 273 -4.72 -14.51 -14.87
CA TYR A 273 -5.96 -14.06 -14.22
C TYR A 273 -5.72 -13.02 -13.13
N SER A 274 -4.56 -13.08 -12.45
CA SER A 274 -4.19 -12.11 -11.42
C SER A 274 -3.81 -10.72 -11.93
N GLU A 275 -3.49 -10.59 -13.23
CA GLU A 275 -3.12 -9.33 -13.88
C GLU A 275 -1.94 -8.59 -13.21
N GLY A 276 -1.14 -9.30 -12.40
CA GLY A 276 -0.01 -8.72 -11.68
C GLY A 276 -0.38 -8.08 -10.34
N TYR A 277 -1.64 -8.13 -9.91
CA TYR A 277 -2.03 -7.64 -8.59
C TYR A 277 -1.68 -8.69 -7.51
N PRO A 278 -0.77 -8.38 -6.56
CA PRO A 278 -0.34 -9.35 -5.55
C PRO A 278 -1.49 -9.99 -4.78
N TYR A 279 -2.52 -9.19 -4.44
CA TYR A 279 -3.71 -9.70 -3.76
C TYR A 279 -4.46 -10.74 -4.60
N PHE A 280 -4.57 -10.54 -5.92
CA PHE A 280 -5.24 -11.49 -6.81
C PHE A 280 -4.41 -12.76 -6.99
N ILE A 281 -3.08 -12.64 -7.11
CA ILE A 281 -2.19 -13.81 -7.17
C ILE A 281 -2.40 -14.68 -5.93
N GLN A 282 -2.37 -14.07 -4.74
CA GLN A 282 -2.57 -14.77 -3.48
C GLN A 282 -3.94 -15.45 -3.41
N GLN A 283 -5.00 -14.77 -3.85
CA GLN A 283 -6.34 -15.35 -3.81
C GLN A 283 -6.54 -16.49 -4.80
N TYR A 284 -6.05 -16.34 -6.05
CA TYR A 284 -6.15 -17.40 -7.05
C TYR A 284 -5.30 -18.61 -6.67
N ALA A 285 -4.07 -18.39 -6.20
CA ALA A 285 -3.20 -19.47 -5.74
C ALA A 285 -3.77 -20.17 -4.50
N PHE A 286 -4.29 -19.41 -3.53
CA PHE A 286 -4.98 -19.97 -2.35
C PHE A 286 -6.12 -20.89 -2.75
N SER A 287 -7.04 -20.41 -3.59
CA SER A 287 -8.22 -21.17 -3.98
C SER A 287 -7.87 -22.38 -4.84
N SER A 288 -6.85 -22.30 -5.69
CA SER A 288 -6.40 -23.44 -6.50
C SER A 288 -5.76 -24.52 -5.62
N PHE A 289 -4.89 -24.12 -4.69
CA PHE A 289 -4.26 -25.03 -3.73
C PHE A 289 -5.26 -25.70 -2.79
N ASP A 290 -6.31 -24.98 -2.37
CA ASP A 290 -7.38 -25.52 -1.52
C ASP A 290 -8.34 -26.43 -2.28
N HIS A 291 -8.41 -26.28 -3.61
CA HIS A 291 -9.26 -27.11 -4.45
C HIS A 291 -8.61 -28.41 -4.89
N ASP A 292 -7.29 -28.40 -5.07
CA ASP A 292 -6.48 -29.57 -5.39
C ASP A 292 -6.74 -30.73 -4.42
N THR A 293 -6.86 -31.94 -4.97
CA THR A 293 -7.15 -33.17 -4.21
C THR A 293 -6.17 -34.31 -4.48
N ASP A 294 -5.24 -34.14 -5.42
CA ASP A 294 -4.28 -35.17 -5.81
C ASP A 294 -2.81 -34.75 -5.65
N ASP A 295 -2.60 -33.60 -4.98
CA ASP A 295 -1.30 -32.99 -4.72
C ASP A 295 -0.59 -32.47 -5.97
N ASN A 296 -1.31 -32.32 -7.09
CA ASN A 296 -0.79 -31.79 -8.34
C ASN A 296 -1.74 -30.78 -8.99
N ILE A 297 -1.55 -29.50 -8.66
CA ILE A 297 -2.39 -28.40 -9.15
C ILE A 297 -2.26 -28.26 -10.68
N ASP A 298 -3.37 -28.49 -11.39
CA ASP A 298 -3.47 -28.38 -12.84
C ASP A 298 -4.31 -27.18 -13.31
N GLU A 299 -4.50 -27.05 -14.63
CA GLU A 299 -5.27 -25.93 -15.20
C GLU A 299 -6.78 -26.02 -14.89
N ASN A 300 -7.31 -27.23 -14.73
CA ASN A 300 -8.72 -27.44 -14.37
C ASN A 300 -8.96 -27.05 -12.92
N ASP A 301 -8.05 -27.38 -12.01
CA ASP A 301 -8.13 -26.96 -10.61
C ASP A 301 -8.26 -25.43 -10.51
N VAL A 302 -7.43 -24.70 -11.25
CA VAL A 302 -7.48 -23.23 -11.27
C VAL A 302 -8.83 -22.73 -11.79
N LYS A 303 -9.37 -23.33 -12.86
CA LYS A 303 -10.65 -22.94 -13.47
C LYS A 303 -11.84 -23.24 -12.58
N GLU A 304 -11.88 -24.41 -11.95
CA GLU A 304 -12.97 -24.81 -11.06
C GLU A 304 -12.92 -24.01 -9.75
N ALA A 305 -11.73 -23.84 -9.17
CA ALA A 305 -11.50 -23.01 -7.99
C ALA A 305 -11.89 -21.53 -8.20
N LEU A 306 -11.83 -21.04 -9.44
CA LEU A 306 -12.20 -19.67 -9.78
C LEU A 306 -13.69 -19.41 -9.59
N ILE A 307 -14.54 -20.29 -10.12
CA ILE A 307 -15.98 -20.06 -10.31
C ILE A 307 -16.89 -20.84 -9.35
N LYS A 308 -16.35 -21.83 -8.61
CA LYS A 308 -17.12 -22.59 -7.62
C LYS A 308 -17.72 -21.68 -6.54
N GLU A 309 -18.71 -22.20 -5.81
CA GLU A 309 -19.24 -21.52 -4.62
C GLU A 309 -18.11 -21.26 -3.61
N ASN A 310 -17.99 -20.03 -3.13
CA ASN A 310 -16.87 -19.53 -2.33
C ASN A 310 -15.49 -19.63 -3.02
N GLY A 311 -15.48 -19.73 -4.35
CA GLY A 311 -14.28 -19.70 -5.18
C GLY A 311 -13.60 -18.33 -5.21
N ALA A 312 -12.44 -18.28 -5.87
CA ALA A 312 -11.57 -17.10 -5.87
C ALA A 312 -12.31 -15.84 -6.34
N LEU A 313 -13.11 -15.94 -7.40
CA LEU A 313 -13.79 -14.78 -7.98
C LEU A 313 -14.88 -14.24 -7.05
N GLN A 314 -15.62 -15.11 -6.35
CA GLN A 314 -16.63 -14.71 -5.38
C GLN A 314 -15.98 -14.05 -4.15
N LEU A 315 -14.87 -14.59 -3.67
CA LEU A 315 -14.10 -14.01 -2.55
C LEU A 315 -13.48 -12.66 -2.89
N LEU A 316 -12.88 -12.51 -4.09
CA LEU A 316 -12.43 -11.21 -4.61
C LEU A 316 -13.61 -10.24 -4.74
N GLY A 317 -14.75 -10.77 -5.19
CA GLY A 317 -16.05 -10.11 -5.21
C GLY A 317 -16.36 -9.40 -3.91
N GLN A 318 -16.57 -10.18 -2.86
CA GLN A 318 -16.97 -9.71 -1.54
C GLN A 318 -15.96 -8.72 -0.92
N ARG A 319 -14.66 -8.92 -1.15
CA ARG A 319 -13.60 -8.17 -0.47
C ARG A 319 -13.15 -6.92 -1.21
N TYR A 320 -13.29 -6.88 -2.54
CA TYR A 320 -12.70 -5.84 -3.37
C TYR A 320 -13.68 -5.26 -4.39
N PHE A 321 -14.42 -6.10 -5.12
CA PHE A 321 -15.26 -5.65 -6.23
C PHE A 321 -16.65 -5.16 -5.80
N GLU A 322 -17.20 -5.69 -4.71
CA GLU A 322 -18.55 -5.36 -4.24
C GLU A 322 -18.64 -3.87 -3.94
N ASN A 323 -17.69 -3.31 -3.17
CA ASN A 323 -17.66 -1.87 -2.87
C ASN A 323 -17.55 -1.00 -4.13
N MET A 324 -16.78 -1.45 -5.14
CA MET A 324 -16.67 -0.76 -6.42
C MET A 324 -17.97 -0.79 -7.24
N TYR A 325 -18.87 -1.74 -6.96
CA TYR A 325 -20.11 -2.00 -7.69
C TYR A 325 -21.40 -1.59 -6.94
N THR A 326 -21.47 -1.73 -5.62
CA THR A 326 -22.68 -1.57 -4.78
C THR A 326 -22.64 -0.34 -3.88
N ASP A 327 -21.68 -0.28 -2.96
CA ASP A 327 -21.73 0.62 -1.79
C ASP A 327 -21.45 2.07 -2.18
N GLU A 328 -20.76 2.23 -3.31
CA GLU A 328 -20.39 3.52 -3.85
C GLU A 328 -21.31 4.01 -4.98
N ILE A 329 -22.30 3.18 -5.38
CA ILE A 329 -23.19 3.40 -6.52
C ILE A 329 -24.64 3.15 -6.10
N ARG A 330 -25.32 4.22 -5.69
CA ARG A 330 -26.76 4.18 -5.33
C ARG A 330 -27.71 4.16 -6.55
N SER A 331 -27.19 4.12 -7.78
CA SER A 331 -28.00 4.22 -9.00
C SER A 331 -27.79 3.01 -9.92
N ASP A 332 -28.88 2.34 -10.29
CA ASP A 332 -28.87 1.23 -11.25
C ASP A 332 -28.34 1.64 -12.62
N ASP A 333 -28.46 2.93 -12.99
CA ASP A 333 -27.92 3.50 -14.22
C ASP A 333 -26.38 3.38 -14.26
N TYR A 334 -25.72 3.60 -13.13
CA TYR A 334 -24.26 3.57 -13.06
C TYR A 334 -23.76 2.11 -13.10
N ARG A 335 -24.51 1.19 -12.49
CA ARG A 335 -24.25 -0.26 -12.61
C ARG A 335 -24.40 -0.72 -14.07
N THR A 336 -25.39 -0.20 -14.78
CA THR A 336 -25.58 -0.46 -16.22
C THR A 336 -24.37 0.02 -17.03
N VAL A 337 -23.75 1.15 -16.68
CA VAL A 337 -22.48 1.60 -17.28
C VAL A 337 -21.36 0.59 -17.01
N LEU A 338 -21.17 0.15 -15.76
CA LEU A 338 -20.15 -0.85 -15.41
C LEU A 338 -20.35 -2.18 -16.14
N GLN A 339 -21.61 -2.61 -16.29
CA GLN A 339 -21.97 -3.83 -17.03
C GLN A 339 -21.62 -3.75 -18.52
N VAL A 340 -21.85 -2.60 -19.16
CA VAL A 340 -21.42 -2.38 -20.55
C VAL A 340 -19.90 -2.45 -20.65
N LEU A 341 -19.17 -1.76 -19.77
CA LEU A 341 -17.71 -1.83 -19.75
C LEU A 341 -17.19 -3.27 -19.55
N ALA A 342 -17.84 -4.04 -18.66
CA ALA A 342 -17.48 -5.43 -18.39
C ALA A 342 -17.60 -6.32 -19.64
N LYS A 343 -18.63 -6.11 -20.48
CA LYS A 343 -18.85 -6.90 -21.72
C LYS A 343 -17.77 -6.70 -22.78
N HIS A 344 -17.13 -5.53 -22.81
CA HIS A 344 -16.13 -5.18 -23.82
C HIS A 344 -14.68 -5.40 -23.39
N MET A 345 -14.46 -5.66 -22.10
CA MET A 345 -13.13 -5.93 -21.54
C MET A 345 -12.45 -7.10 -22.31
N PRO A 346 -11.16 -7.01 -22.72
CA PRO A 346 -10.13 -6.02 -22.36
C PRO A 346 -10.14 -4.71 -23.17
N LYS A 347 -11.07 -4.52 -24.09
CA LYS A 347 -11.10 -3.33 -24.96
C LYS A 347 -11.62 -2.11 -24.20
N GLU A 348 -11.15 -0.95 -24.61
CA GLU A 348 -11.63 0.34 -24.15
C GLU A 348 -12.93 0.70 -24.86
N VAL A 349 -13.83 1.38 -24.15
CA VAL A 349 -15.16 1.73 -24.64
C VAL A 349 -15.32 3.24 -24.70
N SER A 350 -15.77 3.76 -25.83
CA SER A 350 -16.01 5.20 -25.98
C SER A 350 -17.27 5.64 -25.26
N ARG A 351 -17.31 6.89 -24.78
CA ARG A 351 -18.52 7.50 -24.23
C ARG A 351 -19.73 7.35 -25.16
N LYS A 352 -19.54 7.55 -26.46
CA LYS A 352 -20.61 7.40 -27.47
C LYS A 352 -21.19 5.99 -27.48
N GLN A 353 -20.32 4.98 -27.40
CA GLN A 353 -20.73 3.59 -27.36
C GLN A 353 -21.43 3.24 -26.03
N ILE A 354 -20.93 3.73 -24.89
CA ILE A 354 -21.59 3.56 -23.59
C ILE A 354 -23.02 4.13 -23.64
N ILE A 355 -23.21 5.33 -24.20
CA ILE A 355 -24.55 5.93 -24.35
C ILE A 355 -25.45 5.05 -25.23
N ALA A 356 -24.93 4.57 -26.36
CA ALA A 356 -25.69 3.74 -27.31
C ALA A 356 -26.14 2.40 -26.69
N GLU A 357 -25.27 1.72 -25.95
CA GLU A 357 -25.55 0.40 -25.39
C GLU A 357 -26.35 0.44 -24.08
N THR A 358 -26.09 1.43 -23.22
CA THR A 358 -26.86 1.61 -21.98
C THR A 358 -28.27 2.14 -22.24
N LYS A 359 -28.48 2.85 -23.37
CA LYS A 359 -29.71 3.59 -23.70
C LYS A 359 -30.10 4.66 -22.66
N LEU A 360 -29.17 5.04 -21.79
CA LEU A 360 -29.36 6.09 -20.79
C LEU A 360 -29.24 7.48 -21.42
N LYS A 361 -29.80 8.49 -20.74
CA LYS A 361 -29.64 9.88 -21.14
C LYS A 361 -28.16 10.29 -21.05
N THR A 362 -27.69 11.09 -21.99
CA THR A 362 -26.28 11.56 -22.06
C THR A 362 -25.80 12.18 -20.75
N HIS A 363 -26.62 13.00 -20.08
CA HIS A 363 -26.23 13.62 -18.80
C HIS A 363 -26.07 12.58 -17.67
N THR A 364 -26.90 11.53 -17.65
CA THR A 364 -26.78 10.43 -16.69
C THR A 364 -25.46 9.69 -16.87
N VAL A 365 -25.11 9.34 -18.12
CA VAL A 365 -23.84 8.67 -18.44
C VAL A 365 -22.66 9.56 -18.06
N ASN A 366 -22.71 10.86 -18.34
CA ASN A 366 -21.65 11.79 -17.95
C ASN A 366 -21.46 11.83 -16.43
N ASN A 367 -22.55 11.94 -15.68
CA ASN A 367 -22.49 11.93 -14.21
C ASN A 367 -21.94 10.60 -13.68
N ALA A 368 -22.35 9.48 -14.28
CA ALA A 368 -21.84 8.15 -13.97
C ALA A 368 -20.33 8.08 -14.17
N LEU A 369 -19.84 8.48 -15.35
CA LEU A 369 -18.42 8.45 -15.68
C LEU A 369 -17.58 9.34 -14.74
N ILE A 370 -18.07 10.53 -14.38
CA ILE A 370 -17.39 11.42 -13.42
C ILE A 370 -17.31 10.76 -12.04
N ALA A 371 -18.43 10.22 -11.54
CA ALA A 371 -18.51 9.61 -10.22
C ALA A 371 -17.66 8.33 -10.14
N LEU A 372 -17.79 7.43 -11.11
CA LEU A 372 -17.03 6.18 -11.19
C LEU A 372 -15.53 6.44 -11.33
N LYS A 373 -15.13 7.45 -12.12
CA LYS A 373 -13.72 7.85 -12.25
C LYS A 373 -13.17 8.39 -10.94
N LYS A 374 -13.90 9.28 -10.26
CA LYS A 374 -13.49 9.85 -8.96
C LYS A 374 -13.26 8.77 -7.90
N ARG A 375 -14.00 7.68 -7.99
CA ARG A 375 -14.02 6.56 -7.04
C ARG A 375 -13.09 5.40 -7.42
N GLY A 376 -12.54 5.41 -8.63
CA GLY A 376 -11.63 4.37 -9.11
C GLY A 376 -12.31 3.10 -9.63
N SER A 377 -13.64 3.07 -9.76
CA SER A 377 -14.37 1.95 -10.37
C SER A 377 -14.17 1.86 -11.89
N ILE A 378 -13.69 2.93 -12.53
CA ILE A 378 -13.26 2.95 -13.94
C ILE A 378 -11.95 3.72 -14.09
N THR A 379 -11.17 3.35 -15.09
CA THR A 379 -9.91 4.01 -15.42
C THR A 379 -10.06 4.75 -16.76
N PRO A 380 -9.79 6.06 -16.81
CA PRO A 380 -9.69 6.79 -18.07
C PRO A 380 -8.41 6.36 -18.81
N VAL A 381 -8.47 6.34 -20.13
CA VAL A 381 -7.30 6.01 -20.95
C VAL A 381 -6.44 7.24 -21.11
N SER A 382 -5.17 7.16 -20.69
CA SER A 382 -4.25 8.29 -20.78
C SER A 382 -4.06 8.73 -22.23
N GLY A 383 -4.19 10.03 -22.50
CA GLY A 383 -4.05 10.59 -23.85
C GLY A 383 -5.28 10.46 -24.76
N HIS A 384 -6.36 9.81 -24.31
CA HIS A 384 -7.59 9.66 -25.08
C HIS A 384 -8.83 10.12 -24.29
N ASP A 385 -9.24 11.37 -24.53
CA ASP A 385 -10.47 11.90 -23.93
C ASP A 385 -11.70 11.11 -24.41
N GLY A 386 -12.42 10.53 -23.44
CA GLY A 386 -13.69 9.85 -23.69
C GLY A 386 -13.61 8.34 -23.90
N LEU A 387 -12.45 7.70 -23.71
CA LEU A 387 -12.30 6.25 -23.61
C LEU A 387 -12.21 5.80 -22.15
N PHE A 388 -12.91 4.70 -21.84
CA PHE A 388 -13.04 4.16 -20.47
C PHE A 388 -12.89 2.64 -20.48
N ARG A 389 -12.34 2.11 -19.38
CA ARG A 389 -12.27 0.67 -19.11
C ARG A 389 -12.44 0.39 -17.62
N LEU A 390 -12.68 -0.86 -17.26
CA LEU A 390 -12.62 -1.31 -15.87
C LEU A 390 -11.15 -1.38 -15.40
N PRO A 391 -10.88 -1.24 -14.10
CA PRO A 391 -9.53 -1.31 -13.55
C PRO A 391 -8.87 -2.69 -13.72
N SER A 392 -9.65 -3.77 -13.84
CA SER A 392 -9.11 -5.13 -14.01
C SER A 392 -10.08 -6.06 -14.77
N MET A 393 -9.53 -7.05 -15.48
CA MET A 393 -10.25 -8.18 -16.06
C MET A 393 -10.97 -8.96 -14.97
N SER A 394 -10.34 -9.18 -13.82
CA SER A 394 -10.97 -9.89 -12.69
C SER A 394 -12.27 -9.22 -12.26
N PHE A 395 -12.33 -7.88 -12.25
CA PHE A 395 -13.57 -7.16 -11.95
C PHE A 395 -14.61 -7.34 -13.07
N ALA A 396 -14.18 -7.28 -14.34
CA ALA A 396 -15.06 -7.52 -15.47
C ALA A 396 -15.66 -8.94 -15.44
N THR A 397 -14.83 -9.96 -15.22
CA THR A 397 -15.24 -11.36 -15.11
C THR A 397 -16.19 -11.55 -13.93
N TRP A 398 -15.94 -10.91 -12.78
CA TRP A 398 -16.87 -10.95 -11.65
C TRP A 398 -18.24 -10.33 -11.96
N ILE A 399 -18.27 -9.16 -12.62
CA ILE A 399 -19.54 -8.54 -13.06
C ILE A 399 -20.28 -9.49 -14.01
N GLN A 400 -19.60 -10.06 -14.99
CA GLN A 400 -20.20 -10.99 -15.95
C GLN A 400 -20.77 -12.23 -15.25
N ALA A 401 -19.98 -12.86 -14.39
CA ALA A 401 -20.34 -14.10 -13.71
C ALA A 401 -21.47 -13.92 -12.67
N PHE A 402 -21.48 -12.82 -11.91
CA PHE A 402 -22.37 -12.68 -10.75
C PHE A 402 -23.45 -11.62 -10.87
N LYS A 403 -23.30 -10.67 -11.79
CA LYS A 403 -24.22 -9.53 -11.93
C LYS A 403 -24.92 -9.47 -13.29
N LEU A 404 -24.42 -10.19 -14.30
CA LEU A 404 -25.06 -10.32 -15.62
C LEU A 404 -25.63 -11.71 -15.90
N ALA A 405 -25.06 -12.78 -15.35
CA ALA A 405 -25.51 -14.16 -15.57
C ALA A 405 -26.76 -14.56 -14.76
N LYS A 406 -27.61 -13.59 -14.38
CA LYS A 406 -28.88 -13.82 -13.68
C LYS A 406 -30.07 -13.43 -14.54
#